data_AF-A0A971PBG0-F1
#
_entry.id   AF-A0A971PBG0-F1
#
_cell.length_a   1.000
_cell.length_b   1.000
_cell.length_c   1.000
_cell.angle_alpha   90.00
_cell.angle_beta   90.00
_cell.angle_gamma   90.00
#
_symmetry.space_group_name_H-M   'P 1'
#
loop_
_entity.id
_entity.type
_entity.pdbx_description
1 polymer ?
#
loop_
_entity_poly.entity_id
_entity_poly.type
_entity_poly.pdbx_seq_one_letter_code
_entity_poly.pdbx_strand_id
1 'polypeptide(L)'
;MQLNPVDYIIIAVLLLSLVAGYRQGMVGAVSGVLGFIVGLALAAIFYHALAEWADQYWGISAILADWIRIKFPLAALAPDNSLLNLDQLDTIYNDAASYLAGNLLLILSFLLILFIGSKAVQFFSRGINSLLDGTIFSGVNRGLGAAVVMVKNLLIMAVVLGLIMPSLDLGSQMGLSSASAMNGYVSGSLLVEWLLQWFEFFKGLVT
;
A
#
# COMPACT_ATOMS: atom_id res chain seq x y z
N MET A 1 -24.46 22.12 18.12
CA MET A 1 -23.16 21.90 17.44
C MET A 1 -23.45 21.70 15.97
N GLN A 2 -22.88 22.52 15.10
CA GLN A 2 -23.10 22.42 13.65
C GLN A 2 -22.05 21.50 13.04
N LEU A 3 -22.49 20.49 12.29
CA LEU A 3 -21.58 19.65 11.50
C LEU A 3 -20.88 20.50 10.46
N ASN A 4 -19.57 20.38 10.38
CA ASN A 4 -18.78 21.12 9.42
C ASN A 4 -18.57 20.29 8.13
N PRO A 5 -18.01 20.89 7.06
CA PRO A 5 -17.78 20.16 5.80
C PRO A 5 -16.92 18.90 5.94
N VAL A 6 -15.96 18.87 6.88
CA VAL A 6 -15.10 17.71 7.14
C VAL A 6 -15.92 16.57 7.74
N ASP A 7 -16.83 16.86 8.66
CA ASP A 7 -17.73 15.85 9.23
C ASP A 7 -18.57 15.17 8.15
N TYR A 8 -19.11 15.93 7.19
CA TYR A 8 -19.87 15.36 6.07
C TYR A 8 -19.03 14.45 5.17
N ILE A 9 -17.76 14.81 4.94
CA ILE A 9 -16.83 13.96 4.18
C ILE A 9 -16.58 12.65 4.94
N ILE A 10 -16.31 12.72 6.24
CA ILE A 10 -16.08 11.53 7.07
C ILE A 10 -17.33 10.64 7.06
N ILE A 11 -18.53 11.21 7.26
CA ILE A 11 -19.79 10.47 7.21
C ILE A 11 -19.98 9.81 5.84
N ALA A 12 -19.72 10.52 4.74
CA ALA A 12 -19.82 9.96 3.41
C ALA A 12 -18.86 8.77 3.22
N VAL A 13 -17.61 8.90 3.67
CA VAL A 13 -16.64 7.79 3.65
C VAL A 13 -17.12 6.60 4.48
N LEU A 14 -17.68 6.83 5.66
CA LEU A 14 -18.22 5.77 6.52
C LEU A 14 -19.41 5.05 5.88
N LEU A 15 -20.34 5.79 5.29
CA LEU A 15 -21.48 5.21 4.57
C LEU A 15 -21.02 4.39 3.36
N LEU A 16 -20.07 4.90 2.58
CA LEU A 16 -19.47 4.16 1.47
C LEU A 16 -18.76 2.89 1.97
N SER A 17 -18.09 2.97 3.12
CA SER A 17 -17.42 1.81 3.75
C SER A 17 -18.42 0.74 4.17
N LEU A 18 -19.54 1.14 4.76
CA LEU A 18 -20.62 0.23 5.14
C LEU A 18 -21.22 -0.46 3.91
N VAL A 19 -21.53 0.30 2.85
CA VAL A 19 -22.08 -0.27 1.61
C VAL A 19 -21.07 -1.20 0.94
N ALA A 20 -19.80 -0.79 0.86
CA ALA A 20 -18.73 -1.60 0.29
C ALA A 20 -18.57 -2.92 1.07
N GLY A 21 -18.50 -2.87 2.40
CA GLY A 21 -18.37 -4.06 3.23
C GLY A 21 -19.61 -4.96 3.19
N TYR A 22 -20.81 -4.37 3.12
CA TYR A 22 -22.04 -5.13 2.96
C TYR A 22 -22.06 -5.92 1.64
N ARG A 23 -21.58 -5.31 0.55
CA ARG A 23 -21.49 -5.98 -0.77
C ARG A 23 -20.37 -7.01 -0.83
N GLN A 24 -19.28 -6.79 -0.10
CA GLN A 24 -18.12 -7.68 -0.10
C GLN A 24 -18.31 -8.91 0.82
N GLY A 25 -19.10 -8.77 1.88
CA GLY A 25 -19.26 -9.78 2.92
C GLY A 25 -18.00 -9.95 3.80
N MET A 26 -18.15 -10.60 4.95
CA MET A 26 -17.06 -10.83 5.91
C MET A 26 -15.96 -11.66 5.30
N VAL A 27 -16.29 -12.78 4.65
CA VAL A 27 -15.28 -13.64 4.01
C VAL A 27 -14.52 -12.85 2.94
N GLY A 28 -15.20 -11.98 2.19
CA GLY A 28 -14.55 -11.13 1.20
C GLY A 28 -13.63 -10.08 1.84
N ALA A 29 -14.04 -9.47 2.95
CA ALA A 29 -13.24 -8.47 3.66
C ALA A 29 -12.00 -9.10 4.32
N VAL A 30 -12.18 -10.22 5.03
CA VAL A 30 -11.13 -10.95 5.73
C VAL A 30 -10.16 -11.61 4.75
N SER A 31 -10.66 -12.19 3.66
CA SER A 31 -9.80 -12.78 2.62
C SER A 31 -8.92 -11.76 1.90
N GLY A 32 -9.28 -10.47 1.91
CA GLY A 32 -8.38 -9.41 1.45
C GLY A 32 -7.12 -9.33 2.30
N VAL A 33 -7.28 -9.33 3.63
CA VAL A 33 -6.17 -9.28 4.59
C VAL A 33 -5.39 -10.60 4.61
N LEU A 34 -6.08 -11.73 4.74
CA LEU A 34 -5.46 -13.05 4.72
C LEU A 34 -4.76 -13.31 3.38
N GLY A 35 -5.36 -12.91 2.27
CA GLY A 35 -4.76 -13.03 0.95
C GLY A 35 -3.47 -12.24 0.85
N PHE A 36 -3.42 -11.02 1.38
CA PHE A 36 -2.19 -10.25 1.44
C PHE A 36 -1.12 -10.94 2.30
N ILE A 37 -1.47 -11.44 3.49
CA ILE A 37 -0.52 -12.15 4.38
C ILE A 37 0.02 -13.41 3.71
N VAL A 38 -0.85 -14.23 3.12
CA VAL A 38 -0.46 -15.45 2.40
C VAL A 38 0.37 -15.11 1.17
N GLY A 39 -0.05 -14.12 0.39
CA GLY A 39 0.70 -13.64 -0.77
C GLY A 39 2.09 -13.14 -0.37
N LEU A 40 2.21 -12.44 0.75
CA LEU A 40 3.48 -11.95 1.29
C LEU A 40 4.39 -13.11 1.71
N ALA A 41 3.84 -14.09 2.43
CA ALA A 41 4.59 -15.29 2.81
C ALA A 41 5.10 -16.06 1.58
N LEU A 42 4.23 -16.26 0.58
CA LEU A 42 4.61 -16.90 -0.67
C LEU A 42 5.68 -16.09 -1.43
N ALA A 43 5.52 -14.77 -1.50
CA ALA A 43 6.48 -13.89 -2.16
C ALA A 43 7.85 -13.99 -1.48
N ALA A 44 7.92 -13.92 -0.15
CA ALA A 44 9.16 -14.02 0.61
C ALA A 44 9.89 -15.36 0.40
N ILE A 45 9.15 -16.45 0.20
CA ILE A 45 9.72 -17.79 0.01
C ILE A 45 10.15 -18.03 -1.45
N PHE A 46 9.34 -17.60 -2.42
CA PHE A 46 9.48 -18.05 -3.82
C PHE A 46 10.02 -16.99 -4.79
N TYR A 47 10.25 -15.74 -4.37
CA TYR A 47 10.67 -14.69 -5.30
C TYR A 47 12.01 -14.98 -6.00
N HIS A 48 12.96 -15.59 -5.30
CA HIS A 48 14.24 -16.00 -5.90
C HIS A 48 14.04 -17.04 -6.99
N ALA A 49 13.28 -18.10 -6.70
CA ALA A 49 13.02 -19.16 -7.67
C ALA A 49 12.33 -18.65 -8.93
N LEU A 50 11.40 -17.69 -8.78
CA LEU A 50 10.75 -17.07 -9.94
C LEU A 50 11.73 -16.18 -10.73
N ALA A 51 12.58 -15.40 -10.05
CA ALA A 51 13.57 -14.55 -10.71
C ALA A 51 14.60 -15.38 -11.48
N GLU A 52 15.11 -16.45 -10.87
CA GLU A 52 16.03 -17.40 -11.51
C GLU A 52 15.38 -18.08 -12.71
N TRP A 53 14.14 -18.55 -12.58
CA TRP A 53 13.41 -19.15 -13.69
C TRP A 53 13.18 -18.15 -14.83
N ALA A 54 12.76 -16.93 -14.50
CA ALA A 54 12.53 -15.89 -15.49
C ALA A 54 13.82 -15.51 -16.23
N ASP A 55 14.94 -15.46 -15.52
CA ASP A 55 16.24 -15.17 -16.11
C ASP A 55 16.77 -16.33 -16.96
N GLN A 56 16.64 -17.57 -16.50
CA GLN A 56 17.09 -18.75 -17.23
C GLN A 56 16.39 -18.93 -18.58
N TYR A 57 15.08 -18.68 -18.62
CA TYR A 57 14.28 -18.92 -19.83
C TYR A 57 14.19 -17.71 -20.76
N TRP A 58 14.18 -16.50 -20.22
CA TRP A 58 13.98 -15.29 -21.03
C TRP A 58 15.13 -14.28 -20.97
N GLY A 59 16.14 -14.50 -20.12
CA GLY A 59 17.25 -13.57 -19.94
C GLY A 59 16.77 -12.19 -19.50
N ILE A 60 15.73 -12.11 -18.67
CA ILE A 60 15.09 -10.83 -18.32
C ILE A 60 16.11 -9.88 -17.68
N SER A 61 17.08 -10.38 -16.90
CA SER A 61 18.11 -9.51 -16.32
C SER A 61 18.95 -8.83 -17.39
N ALA A 62 19.29 -9.51 -18.49
CA ALA A 62 20.04 -8.93 -19.61
C ALA A 62 19.21 -7.86 -20.33
N ILE A 63 17.93 -8.14 -20.61
CA ILE A 63 17.01 -7.18 -21.23
C ILE A 63 16.86 -5.93 -20.36
N LEU A 64 16.70 -6.11 -19.04
CA LEU A 64 16.61 -5.01 -18.09
C LEU A 64 17.92 -4.23 -18.00
N ALA A 65 19.07 -4.90 -18.00
CA ALA A 65 20.38 -4.25 -17.96
C ALA A 65 20.58 -3.35 -19.19
N ASP A 66 20.25 -3.85 -20.37
CA ASP A 66 20.32 -3.06 -21.62
C ASP A 66 19.34 -1.88 -21.60
N TRP A 67 18.11 -2.10 -21.10
CA TRP A 67 17.15 -1.01 -20.95
C TRP A 67 17.64 0.08 -19.98
N ILE A 68 18.24 -0.32 -18.85
CA ILE A 68 18.82 0.60 -17.86
C ILE A 68 19.97 1.38 -18.50
N ARG A 69 20.87 0.73 -19.24
CA ARG A 69 21.99 1.39 -19.93
C ARG A 69 21.53 2.48 -20.89
N ILE A 70 20.45 2.22 -21.64
CA ILE A 70 19.93 3.16 -22.63
C ILE A 70 19.21 4.34 -21.97
N LYS A 71 18.48 4.10 -20.88
CA LYS A 71 17.59 5.10 -20.27
C LYS A 71 18.21 5.86 -19.11
N PHE A 72 19.14 5.28 -18.39
CA PHE A 72 19.83 5.90 -17.27
C PHE A 72 21.26 6.24 -17.70
N PRO A 73 21.64 7.53 -17.75
CA PRO A 73 23.02 7.92 -17.89
C PRO A 73 23.75 7.62 -16.56
N LEU A 74 24.07 6.35 -16.33
CA LEU A 74 24.79 5.88 -15.14
C LEU A 74 26.17 6.54 -15.02
N ALA A 75 26.69 7.10 -16.12
CA ALA A 75 27.88 7.95 -16.14
C ALA A 75 27.80 9.17 -15.23
N ALA A 76 26.60 9.70 -14.94
CA ALA A 76 26.43 10.81 -14.00
C ALA A 76 26.58 10.40 -12.52
N LEU A 77 26.57 9.10 -12.22
CA LEU A 77 26.75 8.54 -10.87
C LEU A 77 28.20 8.09 -10.63
N ALA A 78 29.06 8.09 -11.65
CA ALA A 78 30.46 7.76 -11.47
C ALA A 78 31.20 8.89 -10.74
N PRO A 79 32.03 8.57 -9.74
CA PRO A 79 32.82 9.56 -9.07
C PRO A 79 33.81 10.18 -10.06
N ASP A 80 33.97 11.52 -10.00
CA ASP A 80 34.77 12.36 -10.90
C ASP A 80 36.27 12.10 -10.69
N ASN A 81 36.69 10.90 -11.09
CA ASN A 81 38.02 10.39 -10.91
C ASN A 81 38.65 10.35 -12.31
N SER A 82 39.19 11.48 -12.74
CA SER A 82 39.89 11.70 -14.02
C SER A 82 41.14 10.81 -14.25
N LEU A 83 41.34 9.76 -13.44
CA LEU A 83 42.45 8.80 -13.49
C LEU A 83 42.01 7.37 -13.85
N LEU A 84 40.71 7.09 -14.00
CA LEU A 84 40.23 5.78 -14.45
C LEU A 84 40.32 5.70 -15.99
N ASN A 85 41.05 4.69 -16.48
CA ASN A 85 41.10 4.40 -17.91
C ASN A 85 39.69 4.14 -18.45
N LEU A 86 39.39 4.62 -19.66
CA LEU A 86 38.08 4.49 -20.30
C LEU A 86 37.56 3.04 -20.33
N ASP A 87 38.46 2.06 -20.52
CA ASP A 87 38.13 0.63 -20.49
C ASP A 87 37.64 0.13 -19.11
N GLN A 88 38.15 0.70 -18.01
CA GLN A 88 37.73 0.33 -16.66
C GLN A 88 36.36 0.92 -16.31
N LEU A 89 36.05 2.11 -16.84
CA LEU A 89 34.74 2.74 -16.67
C LEU A 89 33.64 1.89 -17.31
N ASP A 90 33.85 1.40 -18.54
CA ASP A 90 32.90 0.52 -19.23
C ASP A 90 32.62 -0.77 -18.46
N THR A 91 33.65 -1.38 -17.84
CA THR A 91 33.45 -2.57 -16.99
C THR A 91 32.62 -2.27 -15.75
N ILE A 92 32.90 -1.16 -15.05
CA ILE A 92 32.15 -0.76 -13.84
C ILE A 92 30.69 -0.45 -14.17
N TYR A 93 30.42 0.23 -15.28
CA TYR A 93 29.04 0.50 -15.73
C TYR A 93 28.30 -0.76 -16.13
N ASN A 94 28.98 -1.67 -16.83
CA ASN A 94 28.39 -2.94 -17.25
C ASN A 94 28.01 -3.81 -16.05
N ASP A 95 28.85 -3.84 -15.01
CA ASP A 95 28.60 -4.56 -13.77
C ASP A 95 27.48 -3.90 -12.95
N ALA A 96 27.47 -2.58 -12.83
CA ALA A 96 26.44 -1.85 -12.09
C ALA A 96 25.05 -2.00 -12.70
N ALA A 97 24.92 -1.88 -14.03
CA ALA A 97 23.66 -2.07 -14.73
C ALA A 97 23.12 -3.49 -14.55
N SER A 98 24.00 -4.50 -14.64
CA SER A 98 23.64 -5.91 -14.47
C SER A 98 23.21 -6.22 -13.03
N TYR A 99 23.92 -5.67 -12.03
CA TYR A 99 23.55 -5.80 -10.63
C TYR A 99 22.20 -5.14 -10.32
N LEU A 100 21.95 -3.95 -10.87
CA LEU A 100 20.68 -3.25 -10.68
C LEU A 100 19.53 -4.00 -11.36
N ALA A 101 19.76 -4.53 -12.56
CA ALA A 101 18.79 -5.34 -13.29
C ALA A 101 18.42 -6.62 -12.53
N GLY A 102 19.41 -7.32 -11.95
CA GLY A 102 19.16 -8.51 -11.14
C GLY A 102 18.32 -8.21 -9.90
N ASN A 103 18.64 -7.15 -9.16
CA ASN A 103 17.85 -6.71 -8.01
C ASN A 103 16.43 -6.27 -8.40
N LEU A 104 16.31 -5.57 -9.53
CA LEU A 104 15.01 -5.14 -10.04
C LEU A 104 14.16 -6.34 -10.44
N LEU A 105 14.75 -7.37 -11.06
CA LEU A 105 14.06 -8.62 -11.38
C LEU A 105 13.59 -9.36 -10.11
N LEU A 106 14.40 -9.37 -9.05
CA LEU A 106 13.99 -9.93 -7.75
C LEU A 106 12.79 -9.18 -7.15
N ILE A 107 12.83 -7.84 -7.16
CA ILE A 107 11.73 -6.99 -6.67
C ILE A 107 10.46 -7.23 -7.51
N LEU A 108 10.57 -7.26 -8.84
CA LEU A 108 9.44 -7.53 -9.72
C LEU A 108 8.85 -8.92 -9.48
N SER A 109 9.71 -9.93 -9.31
CA SER A 109 9.29 -11.31 -9.03
C SER A 109 8.55 -11.39 -7.69
N PHE A 110 9.08 -10.71 -6.66
CA PHE A 110 8.41 -10.61 -5.36
C PHE A 110 7.03 -9.98 -5.49
N LEU A 111 6.92 -8.82 -6.16
CA LEU A 111 5.64 -8.12 -6.35
C LEU A 111 4.64 -8.96 -7.14
N LEU A 112 5.12 -9.68 -8.16
CA LEU A 112 4.29 -10.54 -9.00
C LEU A 112 3.71 -11.69 -8.16
N ILE A 113 4.53 -12.41 -7.39
CA ILE A 113 4.05 -13.50 -6.53
C ILE A 113 3.11 -12.96 -5.46
N LEU A 114 3.44 -11.83 -4.83
CA LEU A 114 2.59 -11.19 -3.83
C LEU A 114 1.21 -10.89 -4.42
N PHE A 115 1.17 -10.30 -5.62
CA PHE A 115 -0.08 -9.95 -6.28
C PHE A 115 -0.89 -11.19 -6.67
N ILE A 116 -0.26 -12.17 -7.34
CA ILE A 116 -0.93 -13.40 -7.78
C ILE A 116 -1.42 -14.20 -6.57
N GLY A 117 -0.58 -14.40 -5.55
CA GLY A 117 -0.93 -15.11 -4.33
C GLY A 117 -2.09 -14.45 -3.59
N SER A 118 -2.06 -13.13 -3.46
CA SER A 118 -3.16 -12.37 -2.85
C SER A 118 -4.46 -12.51 -3.63
N LYS A 119 -4.40 -12.44 -4.96
CA LYS A 119 -5.58 -12.57 -5.82
C LYS A 119 -6.12 -13.99 -5.86
N ALA A 120 -5.27 -15.02 -5.79
CA ALA A 120 -5.68 -16.41 -5.72
C ALA A 120 -6.54 -16.67 -4.47
N VAL A 121 -6.07 -16.25 -3.29
CA VAL A 121 -6.85 -16.40 -2.04
C VAL A 121 -8.18 -15.66 -2.11
N GLN A 122 -8.19 -14.44 -2.65
CA GLN A 122 -9.43 -13.68 -2.86
C GLN A 122 -10.37 -14.39 -3.83
N PHE A 123 -9.84 -15.00 -4.89
CA PHE A 123 -10.63 -15.74 -5.88
C PHE A 123 -11.32 -16.95 -5.24
N PHE A 124 -10.59 -17.79 -4.50
CA PHE A 124 -11.19 -18.92 -3.78
C PHE A 124 -12.24 -18.47 -2.77
N SER A 125 -11.96 -17.38 -2.06
CA SER A 125 -12.87 -16.82 -1.06
C SER A 125 -14.17 -16.27 -1.66
N ARG A 126 -14.13 -15.76 -2.90
CA ARG A 126 -15.34 -15.40 -3.64
C ARG A 126 -16.20 -16.63 -3.94
N GLY A 127 -15.58 -17.76 -4.27
CA GLY A 127 -16.29 -19.03 -4.43
C GLY A 127 -17.05 -19.42 -3.16
N ILE A 128 -16.38 -19.35 -2.00
CA ILE A 128 -17.02 -19.61 -0.69
C ILE A 128 -18.17 -18.63 -0.43
N ASN A 129 -17.97 -17.34 -0.69
CA ASN A 129 -19.02 -16.33 -0.56
C ASN A 129 -20.25 -16.66 -1.41
N SER A 130 -20.05 -17.09 -2.66
CA SER A 130 -21.14 -17.47 -3.55
C SER A 130 -21.92 -18.69 -3.06
N LEU A 131 -21.30 -19.59 -2.30
CA LEU A 131 -21.99 -20.73 -1.68
C LEU A 131 -22.81 -20.32 -0.45
N LEU A 132 -22.41 -19.25 0.23
CA LEU A 132 -23.14 -18.70 1.37
C LEU A 132 -24.30 -17.79 0.93
N ASP A 133 -24.23 -17.25 -0.28
CA ASP A 133 -25.31 -16.46 -0.88
C ASP A 133 -26.56 -17.34 -1.11
N GLY A 134 -27.67 -16.94 -0.51
CA GLY A 134 -28.94 -17.69 -0.52
C GLY A 134 -29.22 -18.50 0.75
N THR A 135 -28.26 -18.60 1.67
CA THR A 135 -28.48 -19.19 3.00
C THR A 135 -28.90 -18.14 4.03
N ILE A 136 -29.48 -18.57 5.16
CA ILE A 136 -29.78 -17.70 6.31
C ILE A 136 -28.54 -16.97 6.87
N PHE A 137 -27.34 -17.50 6.61
CA PHE A 137 -26.07 -16.89 7.02
C PHE A 137 -25.61 -15.74 6.12
N SER A 138 -26.27 -15.52 4.96
CA SER A 138 -25.93 -14.43 4.05
C SER A 138 -26.08 -13.06 4.71
N GLY A 139 -27.13 -12.86 5.51
CA GLY A 139 -27.34 -11.60 6.25
C GLY A 139 -26.22 -11.32 7.26
N VAL A 140 -25.81 -12.35 8.01
CA VAL A 140 -24.71 -12.26 8.98
C VAL A 140 -23.38 -11.99 8.28
N ASN A 141 -23.09 -12.70 7.18
CA ASN A 141 -21.86 -12.50 6.40
C ASN A 141 -21.77 -11.05 5.88
N ARG A 142 -22.86 -10.50 5.34
CA ARG A 142 -22.89 -9.11 4.83
C ARG A 142 -22.79 -8.08 5.95
N GLY A 143 -23.51 -8.29 7.06
CA GLY A 143 -23.45 -7.41 8.22
C GLY A 143 -22.05 -7.34 8.85
N LEU A 144 -21.42 -8.51 9.06
CA LEU A 144 -20.05 -8.57 9.57
C LEU A 144 -19.04 -8.00 8.55
N GLY A 145 -19.28 -8.19 7.24
CA GLY A 145 -18.49 -7.53 6.20
C GLY A 145 -18.52 -6.01 6.29
N ALA A 146 -19.70 -5.43 6.48
CA ALA A 146 -19.86 -3.99 6.70
C ALA A 146 -19.10 -3.51 7.93
N ALA A 147 -19.21 -4.23 9.05
CA ALA A 147 -18.49 -3.90 10.28
C ALA A 147 -16.97 -3.96 10.10
N VAL A 148 -16.43 -5.02 9.50
CA VAL A 148 -14.98 -5.18 9.27
C VAL A 148 -14.43 -4.06 8.37
N VAL A 149 -15.11 -3.74 7.26
CA VAL A 149 -14.65 -2.68 6.35
C VAL A 149 -14.77 -1.30 7.00
N MET A 150 -15.83 -1.06 7.78
CA MET A 150 -15.99 0.19 8.53
C MET A 150 -14.86 0.37 9.55
N VAL A 151 -14.57 -0.64 10.38
CA VAL A 151 -13.47 -0.59 11.37
C VAL A 151 -12.13 -0.38 10.67
N LYS A 152 -11.85 -1.11 9.59
CA LYS A 152 -10.63 -0.92 8.80
C LYS A 152 -10.48 0.52 8.30
N ASN A 153 -11.53 1.08 7.70
CA ASN A 153 -11.45 2.43 7.13
C ASN A 153 -11.42 3.51 8.21
N LEU A 154 -12.07 3.29 9.36
CA LEU A 154 -11.92 4.12 10.54
C LEU A 154 -10.47 4.17 11.03
N LEU A 155 -9.81 3.01 11.14
CA LEU A 155 -8.40 2.93 11.51
C LEU A 155 -7.51 3.68 10.52
N ILE A 156 -7.72 3.49 9.22
CA ILE A 156 -6.97 4.20 8.18
C ILE A 156 -7.16 5.71 8.33
N MET A 157 -8.39 6.20 8.49
CA MET A 157 -8.66 7.63 8.68
C MET A 157 -8.00 8.17 9.94
N ALA A 158 -8.10 7.45 11.07
CA ALA A 158 -7.48 7.84 12.32
C ALA A 158 -5.95 7.97 12.18
N VAL A 159 -5.30 6.99 11.54
CA VAL A 159 -3.85 7.02 11.27
C VAL A 159 -3.48 8.17 10.33
N VAL A 160 -4.22 8.33 9.23
CA VAL A 160 -3.97 9.40 8.26
C VAL A 160 -4.11 10.77 8.92
N LEU A 161 -5.16 11.01 9.69
CA LEU A 161 -5.36 12.25 10.43
C LEU A 161 -4.27 12.46 11.48
N GLY A 162 -3.96 11.45 12.28
CA GLY A 162 -2.91 11.52 13.30
C GLY A 162 -1.53 11.86 12.73
N LEU A 163 -1.21 11.38 11.52
CA LEU A 163 0.03 11.71 10.82
C LEU A 163 0.02 13.10 10.17
N ILE A 164 -1.15 13.55 9.67
CA ILE A 164 -1.28 14.84 8.97
C ILE A 164 -1.35 16.02 9.97
N MET A 165 -1.98 15.84 11.13
CA MET A 165 -2.20 16.92 12.11
C MET A 165 -0.92 17.68 12.50
N PRO A 166 0.19 17.02 12.88
CA PRO A 166 1.44 17.73 13.20
C PRO A 166 1.94 18.60 12.04
N SER A 167 1.75 18.13 10.81
CA SER A 167 2.18 18.86 9.61
C SER A 167 1.28 20.07 9.33
N LEU A 168 -0.03 19.96 9.57
CA LEU A 168 -0.96 21.08 9.48
C LEU A 168 -0.69 22.15 10.55
N ASP A 169 -0.41 21.72 11.78
CA ASP A 169 -0.09 22.64 12.87
C ASP A 169 1.19 23.41 12.58
N LEU A 170 2.27 22.73 12.18
CA LEU A 170 3.51 23.39 11.76
C LEU A 170 3.28 24.37 10.61
N GLY A 171 2.55 23.95 9.58
CA GLY A 171 2.23 24.82 8.44
C GLY A 171 1.43 26.06 8.85
N SER A 172 0.50 25.91 9.80
CA SER A 172 -0.29 27.02 10.32
C SER A 172 0.56 28.00 11.14
N GLN A 173 1.49 27.49 11.94
CA GLN A 173 2.45 28.29 12.71
C GLN A 173 3.45 29.04 11.81
N MET A 174 3.78 28.46 10.64
CA MET A 174 4.60 29.11 9.61
C MET A 174 3.85 30.16 8.80
N GLY A 175 2.56 30.40 9.08
CA GLY A 175 1.74 31.39 8.38
C GLY A 175 1.23 30.94 7.01
N LEU A 176 1.26 29.64 6.70
CA LEU A 176 0.66 29.13 5.46
C LEU A 176 -0.87 29.23 5.55
N SER A 177 -1.46 30.11 4.74
CA SER A 177 -2.91 30.39 4.73
C SER A 177 -3.76 29.13 4.51
N SER A 178 -3.30 28.22 3.65
CA SER A 178 -3.99 26.95 3.37
C SER A 178 -3.97 26.00 4.57
N ALA A 179 -2.85 25.94 5.30
CA ALA A 179 -2.73 25.10 6.49
C ALA A 179 -3.56 25.65 7.65
N SER A 180 -3.62 26.98 7.83
CA SER A 180 -4.48 27.62 8.84
C SER A 180 -5.97 27.38 8.54
N ALA A 181 -6.41 27.52 7.28
CA ALA A 181 -7.78 27.22 6.89
C ALA A 181 -8.13 25.75 7.15
N MET A 182 -7.28 24.80 6.73
CA MET A 182 -7.45 23.37 7.00
C MET A 182 -7.48 23.07 8.50
N ASN A 183 -6.58 23.66 9.28
CA ASN A 183 -6.56 23.46 10.73
C ASN A 183 -7.86 23.93 11.38
N GLY A 184 -8.43 25.06 10.94
CA GLY A 184 -9.74 25.54 11.40
C GLY A 184 -10.88 24.57 11.10
N TYR A 185 -10.91 23.98 9.91
CA TYR A 185 -11.91 22.96 9.55
C TYR A 185 -11.74 21.65 10.33
N VAL A 186 -10.50 21.23 10.57
CA VAL A 186 -10.20 19.96 11.24
C VAL A 186 -10.41 20.07 12.75
N SER A 187 -9.95 21.15 13.37
CA SER A 187 -10.14 21.44 14.80
C SER A 187 -11.60 21.69 15.19
N GLY A 188 -12.44 22.14 14.25
CA GLY A 188 -13.88 22.33 14.47
C GLY A 188 -14.74 21.08 14.25
N SER A 189 -14.15 19.93 13.88
CA SER A 189 -14.89 18.71 13.55
C SER A 189 -15.00 17.79 14.76
N LEU A 190 -16.24 17.41 15.10
CA LEU A 190 -16.50 16.46 16.18
C LEU A 190 -15.98 15.05 15.84
N LEU A 191 -16.08 14.66 14.57
CA LEU A 191 -15.64 13.33 14.13
C LEU A 191 -14.13 13.21 14.07
N VAL A 192 -13.42 14.28 13.70
CA VAL A 192 -11.96 14.33 13.77
C VAL A 192 -11.49 14.14 15.20
N GLU A 193 -12.06 14.88 16.16
CA GLU A 193 -11.67 14.76 17.57
C GLU A 193 -11.79 13.31 18.06
N TRP A 194 -12.93 12.68 17.75
CA TRP A 194 -13.16 11.28 18.08
C TRP A 194 -12.16 10.33 17.38
N LEU A 195 -11.84 10.56 16.10
CA LEU A 195 -10.85 9.77 15.37
C LEU A 195 -9.44 9.91 15.95
N LEU A 196 -9.05 11.10 16.41
CA LEU A 196 -7.76 11.36 17.04
C LEU A 196 -7.65 10.68 18.42
N GLN A 197 -8.74 10.63 19.20
CA GLN A 197 -8.77 9.87 20.45
C GLN A 197 -8.51 8.38 20.20
N TRP A 198 -9.11 7.81 19.15
CA TRP A 198 -8.82 6.44 18.73
C TRP A 198 -7.37 6.27 18.31
N PHE A 199 -6.83 7.20 17.53
CA PHE A 199 -5.43 7.17 17.11
C PHE A 199 -4.47 7.12 18.30
N GLU A 200 -4.65 8.00 19.29
CA GLU A 200 -3.80 8.01 20.51
C GLU A 200 -3.99 6.73 21.33
N PHE A 201 -5.21 6.20 21.43
CA PHE A 201 -5.46 4.90 22.06
C PHE A 201 -4.67 3.77 21.37
N PHE A 202 -4.72 3.68 20.03
CA PHE A 202 -4.00 2.65 19.28
C PHE A 202 -2.48 2.81 19.38
N LYS A 203 -1.99 4.05 19.35
CA LYS A 203 -0.57 4.35 19.55
C LYS A 203 -0.08 3.85 20.91
N GLY A 204 -0.85 4.06 21.96
CA GLY A 204 -0.54 3.58 23.31
C GLY A 204 -0.53 2.05 23.48
N LEU A 205 -1.13 1.29 22.56
CA LEU A 205 -1.08 -0.18 22.57
C LEU A 205 0.20 -0.75 21.94
N VAL A 206 0.90 0.04 21.12
CA VAL A 206 2.09 -0.39 20.36
C VAL A 206 3.40 0.00 21.08
N THR A 207 3.34 0.98 21.98
CA THR A 207 4.45 1.44 22.84
C THR A 207 4.43 0.75 24.20
#